data_AF-A0A7L4I1B8-F1
#
_entry.id   AF-A0A7L4I1B8-F1
#
_cell.length_a   1.000
_cell.length_b   1.000
_cell.length_c   1.000
_cell.angle_alpha   90.00
_cell.angle_beta   90.00
_cell.angle_gamma   90.00
#
_symmetry.space_group_name_H-M   'P 1'
#
loop_
_entity.id
_entity.type
_entity.pdbx_description
1 polymer ?
#
loop_
_entity_poly.entity_id
_entity_poly.type
_entity_poly.pdbx_seq_one_letter_code
_entity_poly.pdbx_strand_id
1 'polypeptide(L)'
;MANRGPSYGLSREVQQKIDRQYDPELEQVLVRWILAQCGADVAQPAPGRDGFQQWLKDGTVLCQLINSLHPRGQEPVAKIQASSMAFKQMEQISQFLQAAERYGIAATDIFQTVDLWEGERLGGRGERGRRDGAGAGAEPACGLAGKNMACVQRTLMNLGSLAVAKNDGLFVGDPNWF
;
A
#
# COMPACT_ATOMS: atom_id res chain seq x y z
N MET A 1 44.75 -2.26 14.39
CA MET A 1 44.14 -1.74 13.14
C MET A 1 43.25 -2.82 12.55
N ALA A 2 41.93 -2.62 12.56
CA ALA A 2 40.99 -3.38 11.74
C ALA A 2 39.82 -2.44 11.42
N ASN A 3 39.73 -2.09 10.15
CA ASN A 3 38.69 -1.24 9.57
C ASN A 3 37.29 -1.81 9.84
N ARG A 4 36.36 -0.98 10.35
CA ARG A 4 34.96 -0.89 9.89
C ARG A 4 34.28 0.29 10.58
N GLY A 5 33.75 1.18 9.75
CA GLY A 5 33.29 2.52 10.10
C GLY A 5 32.02 2.57 10.98
N PRO A 6 31.62 3.79 11.38
CA PRO A 6 30.51 4.01 12.29
C PRO A 6 29.16 3.68 11.64
N SER A 7 28.59 2.54 12.04
CA SER A 7 27.21 2.17 11.71
C SER A 7 26.25 2.89 12.66
N TYR A 8 25.94 4.16 12.44
CA TYR A 8 24.70 4.76 12.94
C TYR A 8 24.48 6.12 12.23
N GLY A 9 23.67 6.10 11.18
CA GLY A 9 23.38 7.30 10.37
C GLY A 9 22.32 7.10 9.27
N LEU A 10 21.95 5.86 8.95
CA LEU A 10 21.08 5.57 7.79
C LEU A 10 19.56 5.78 8.02
N SER A 11 19.05 5.87 9.25
CA SER A 11 17.59 5.87 9.46
C SER A 11 16.87 7.17 9.08
N ARG A 12 17.54 8.34 9.04
CA ARG A 12 16.88 9.61 8.66
C ARG A 12 17.00 9.95 7.19
N GLU A 13 18.13 9.65 6.55
CA GLU A 13 18.35 9.93 5.13
C GLU A 13 17.62 8.94 4.22
N VAL A 14 17.54 7.67 4.62
CA VAL A 14 16.76 6.67 3.88
C VAL A 14 15.28 6.95 4.03
N GLN A 15 14.80 7.32 5.23
CA GLN A 15 13.40 7.71 5.43
C GLN A 15 13.02 8.97 4.64
N GLN A 16 13.91 9.97 4.58
CA GLN A 16 13.71 11.15 3.73
C GLN A 16 13.76 10.81 2.24
N LYS A 17 14.62 9.88 1.81
CA LYS A 17 14.63 9.38 0.43
C LYS A 17 13.34 8.62 0.08
N ILE A 18 12.72 7.94 1.05
CA ILE A 18 11.45 7.23 0.86
C ILE A 18 10.26 8.17 0.89
N ASP A 19 10.24 9.16 1.78
CA ASP A 19 9.21 10.19 1.82
C ASP A 19 9.26 11.07 0.56
N ARG A 20 10.45 11.26 -0.03
CA ARG A 20 10.66 11.86 -1.36
C ARG A 20 10.17 11.01 -2.54
N GLN A 21 9.84 9.73 -2.37
CA GLN A 21 9.28 8.90 -3.44
C GLN A 21 7.76 9.00 -3.53
N TYR A 22 7.10 9.73 -2.61
CA TYR A 22 5.68 9.99 -2.75
C TYR A 22 5.49 11.14 -3.75
N ASP A 23 4.98 10.81 -4.93
CA ASP A 23 4.71 11.78 -5.98
C ASP A 23 3.21 12.11 -6.00
N PRO A 24 2.82 13.39 -5.82
CA PRO A 24 1.42 13.81 -5.88
C PRO A 24 0.83 13.69 -7.29
N GLU A 25 1.67 13.67 -8.32
CA GLU A 25 1.25 13.39 -9.69
C GLU A 25 0.90 11.90 -9.86
N LEU A 26 1.72 11.00 -9.31
CA LEU A 26 1.40 9.56 -9.29
C LEU A 26 0.13 9.27 -8.50
N GLU A 27 -0.10 9.97 -7.38
CA GLU A 27 -1.37 9.87 -6.66
C GLU A 27 -2.55 10.17 -7.58
N GLN A 28 -2.52 11.29 -8.30
CA GLN A 28 -3.64 11.66 -9.17
C GLN A 28 -3.86 10.63 -10.28
N VAL A 29 -2.79 10.08 -10.85
CA VAL A 29 -2.85 9.00 -11.83
C VAL A 29 -3.48 7.75 -11.22
N LEU A 30 -3.03 7.34 -10.03
CA LEU A 30 -3.57 6.19 -9.30
C LEU A 30 -5.04 6.38 -8.94
N VAL A 31 -5.42 7.56 -8.43
CA VAL A 31 -6.82 7.89 -8.12
C VAL A 31 -7.67 7.81 -9.37
N ARG A 32 -7.22 8.41 -10.47
CA ARG A 32 -7.94 8.37 -11.74
C ARG A 32 -8.07 6.95 -12.28
N TRP A 33 -7.02 6.14 -12.16
CA TRP A 33 -7.06 4.74 -12.53
C TRP A 33 -8.05 3.94 -11.68
N ILE A 34 -7.99 4.08 -10.36
CA ILE A 34 -8.90 3.39 -9.44
C ILE A 34 -10.36 3.81 -9.72
N LEU A 35 -10.62 5.09 -9.96
CA LEU A 35 -11.95 5.57 -10.35
C LEU A 35 -12.41 5.02 -11.70
N ALA A 36 -11.51 4.90 -12.67
CA ALA A 36 -11.83 4.29 -13.96
C ALA A 36 -12.09 2.78 -13.82
N GLN A 37 -11.31 2.10 -12.98
CA GLN A 37 -11.35 0.65 -12.79
C GLN A 37 -12.54 0.19 -11.94
N CYS A 38 -12.79 0.85 -10.80
CA CYS A 38 -13.93 0.55 -9.92
C CYS A 38 -15.22 1.27 -10.34
N GLY A 39 -15.13 2.38 -11.08
CA GLY A 39 -16.29 3.15 -11.54
C GLY A 39 -17.05 3.86 -10.42
N ALA A 40 -18.35 4.05 -10.65
CA ALA A 40 -19.26 4.85 -9.81
C ALA A 40 -19.48 4.33 -8.37
N ASP A 41 -18.93 3.16 -8.04
CA ASP A 41 -19.00 2.59 -6.69
C ASP A 41 -18.00 3.25 -5.73
N VAL A 42 -16.99 3.96 -6.27
CA VAL A 42 -15.94 4.59 -5.49
C VAL A 42 -16.01 6.12 -5.59
N ALA A 43 -16.07 6.78 -4.43
CA ALA A 43 -15.98 8.23 -4.33
C ALA A 43 -14.54 8.71 -4.56
N GLN A 44 -14.35 9.89 -5.14
CA GLN A 44 -13.02 10.49 -5.30
C GLN A 44 -12.45 10.91 -3.93
N PRO A 45 -11.18 10.58 -3.61
CA PRO A 45 -10.55 10.99 -2.36
C PRO A 45 -10.34 12.51 -2.31
N ALA A 46 -10.22 13.03 -1.09
CA ALA A 46 -9.74 14.40 -0.90
C ALA A 46 -8.30 14.50 -1.42
N PRO A 47 -7.93 15.63 -2.07
CA PRO A 47 -6.58 15.82 -2.58
C PRO A 47 -5.56 15.79 -1.44
N GLY A 48 -4.44 15.13 -1.69
CA GLY A 48 -3.32 15.04 -0.76
C GLY A 48 -3.28 13.72 0.01
N ARG A 49 -2.09 13.46 0.56
CA ARG A 49 -1.71 12.20 1.20
C ARG A 49 -2.74 11.68 2.21
N ASP A 50 -3.23 12.53 3.11
CA ASP A 50 -4.20 12.14 4.14
C ASP A 50 -5.55 11.71 3.54
N GLY A 51 -6.00 12.40 2.49
CA GLY A 51 -7.25 12.08 1.81
C GLY A 51 -7.18 10.74 1.07
N PHE A 52 -6.09 10.53 0.34
CA PHE A 52 -5.81 9.25 -0.32
C PHE A 52 -5.63 8.11 0.70
N GLN A 53 -4.99 8.38 1.84
CA GLN A 53 -4.82 7.38 2.90
C GLN A 53 -6.15 6.95 3.50
N GLN A 54 -6.98 7.90 3.93
CA GLN A 54 -8.29 7.60 4.52
C GLN A 54 -9.20 6.86 3.54
N TRP A 55 -9.09 7.18 2.24
CA TRP A 55 -9.83 6.51 1.20
C TRP A 55 -9.48 5.04 1.05
N LEU A 56 -8.19 4.70 1.09
CA LEU A 56 -7.72 3.31 1.02
C LEU A 56 -7.86 2.58 2.36
N LYS A 57 -7.87 3.31 3.48
CA LYS A 57 -7.92 2.75 4.85
C LYS A 57 -9.16 1.92 5.12
N ASP A 58 -10.28 2.21 4.47
CA ASP A 58 -11.50 1.42 4.60
C ASP A 58 -11.35 0.03 3.96
N GLY A 59 -10.36 -0.17 3.09
CA GLY A 59 -10.06 -1.43 2.41
C GLY A 59 -11.06 -1.81 1.33
N THR A 60 -12.22 -1.17 1.27
CA THR A 60 -13.26 -1.40 0.26
C THR A 60 -12.75 -1.11 -1.15
N VAL A 61 -12.18 0.07 -1.35
CA VAL A 61 -11.62 0.51 -2.63
C VAL A 61 -10.55 -0.45 -3.15
N LEU A 62 -9.64 -0.88 -2.27
CA LEU A 62 -8.59 -1.83 -2.60
C LEU A 62 -9.17 -3.18 -3.04
N CYS A 63 -10.15 -3.70 -2.31
CA CYS A 63 -10.83 -4.95 -2.66
C CYS A 63 -11.57 -4.84 -4.00
N GLN A 64 -12.22 -3.71 -4.29
CA GLN A 64 -12.92 -3.51 -5.55
C GLN A 64 -11.94 -3.42 -6.72
N LEU A 65 -10.79 -2.78 -6.50
CA LEU A 65 -9.75 -2.64 -7.50
C LEU A 65 -9.26 -4.02 -7.95
N ILE A 66 -8.85 -4.86 -7.00
CA ILE A 66 -8.34 -6.20 -7.33
C ILE A 66 -9.44 -7.10 -7.90
N ASN A 67 -10.68 -7.00 -7.42
CA ASN A 67 -11.80 -7.74 -8.01
C ASN A 67 -12.05 -7.34 -9.47
N SER A 68 -11.93 -6.06 -9.79
CA SER A 68 -12.12 -5.55 -11.15
C SER A 68 -11.01 -5.99 -12.10
N LEU A 69 -9.81 -6.29 -11.58
CA LEU A 69 -8.69 -6.86 -12.34
C LEU A 69 -8.82 -8.37 -12.55
N HIS A 70 -9.82 -9.01 -11.93
CA HIS A 70 -10.13 -10.42 -12.07
C HIS A 70 -11.39 -10.60 -12.93
N PRO A 71 -11.47 -11.69 -13.72
CA PRO A 71 -12.66 -11.97 -14.50
C PRO A 71 -13.83 -12.32 -13.56
N ARG A 72 -15.05 -11.98 -14.00
CA ARG A 72 -16.29 -12.21 -13.24
C ARG A 72 -16.38 -13.68 -12.79
N GLY A 73 -16.51 -13.89 -11.48
CA GLY A 73 -16.54 -15.23 -10.86
C GLY A 73 -15.20 -15.77 -10.35
N GLN A 74 -14.08 -15.07 -10.59
CA GLN A 74 -12.77 -15.34 -9.98
C GLN A 74 -12.31 -14.20 -9.05
N GLU A 75 -13.28 -13.46 -8.51
CA GLU A 75 -13.06 -12.35 -7.60
C GLU A 75 -12.44 -12.87 -6.30
N PRO A 76 -11.21 -12.44 -5.93
CA PRO A 76 -10.56 -12.90 -4.72
C PRO A 76 -11.30 -12.44 -3.46
N VAL A 77 -12.04 -11.33 -3.52
CA VAL A 77 -12.79 -10.77 -2.38
C VAL A 77 -14.29 -10.86 -2.66
N ALA A 78 -14.94 -11.92 -2.21
CA ALA A 78 -16.37 -12.13 -2.48
C ALA A 78 -17.30 -11.15 -1.72
N LYS A 79 -16.83 -10.54 -0.63
CA LYS A 79 -17.62 -9.63 0.21
C LYS A 79 -16.85 -8.36 0.53
N ILE A 80 -17.29 -7.27 -0.09
CA ILE A 80 -16.75 -5.93 0.15
C ILE A 80 -17.83 -5.14 0.90
N GLN A 81 -17.53 -4.77 2.15
CA GLN A 81 -18.48 -4.03 2.98
C GLN A 81 -17.76 -3.01 3.84
N ALA A 82 -17.94 -1.72 3.53
CA ALA A 82 -17.44 -0.62 4.34
C ALA A 82 -17.89 -0.79 5.79
N SER A 83 -16.94 -0.71 6.71
CA SER A 83 -17.20 -0.94 8.13
C SER A 83 -16.33 -0.02 8.96
N SER A 84 -16.92 0.70 9.92
CA SER A 84 -16.14 1.52 10.88
C SER A 84 -15.37 0.69 11.90
N MET A 85 -15.49 -0.65 11.86
CA MET A 85 -14.79 -1.56 12.76
C MET A 85 -13.36 -1.78 12.27
N ALA A 86 -12.38 -1.36 13.07
CA ALA A 86 -10.95 -1.51 12.81
C ALA A 86 -10.57 -2.91 12.30
N PHE A 87 -11.05 -3.96 13.00
CA PHE A 87 -10.76 -5.35 12.64
C PHE A 87 -11.26 -5.70 11.23
N LYS A 88 -12.46 -5.26 10.85
CA LYS A 88 -13.00 -5.52 9.51
C LYS A 88 -12.22 -4.77 8.42
N GLN A 89 -11.88 -3.51 8.64
CA GLN A 89 -11.06 -2.74 7.70
C GLN A 89 -9.70 -3.42 7.51
N MET A 90 -9.09 -3.87 8.60
CA MET A 90 -7.81 -4.58 8.55
C MET A 90 -7.89 -5.90 7.77
N GLU A 91 -8.94 -6.68 8.01
CA GLU A 91 -9.21 -7.92 7.29
C GLU A 91 -9.45 -7.69 5.79
N GLN A 92 -10.16 -6.62 5.42
CA GLN A 92 -10.36 -6.24 4.02
C GLN A 92 -9.05 -5.88 3.33
N ILE A 93 -8.25 -5.01 3.95
CA ILE A 93 -6.93 -4.67 3.40
C ILE A 93 -6.09 -5.95 3.25
N SER A 94 -6.07 -6.82 4.26
CA SER A 94 -5.32 -8.09 4.20
C SER A 94 -5.76 -8.99 3.05
N GLN A 95 -7.05 -9.08 2.75
CA GLN A 95 -7.57 -9.85 1.62
C GLN A 95 -7.07 -9.29 0.29
N PHE A 96 -7.06 -7.96 0.14
CA PHE A 96 -6.45 -7.31 -1.02
C PHE A 96 -4.96 -7.66 -1.14
N LEU A 97 -4.19 -7.60 -0.04
CA LEU A 97 -2.75 -7.90 -0.07
C LEU A 97 -2.47 -9.33 -0.53
N GLN A 98 -3.23 -10.30 -0.02
CA GLN A 98 -3.12 -11.70 -0.46
C GLN A 98 -3.46 -11.86 -1.94
N ALA A 99 -4.48 -11.15 -2.42
CA ALA A 99 -4.87 -11.19 -3.82
C ALA A 99 -3.82 -10.52 -4.73
N ALA A 100 -3.24 -9.40 -4.29
CA ALA A 100 -2.15 -8.68 -4.95
C ALA A 100 -0.88 -9.54 -5.09
N GLU A 101 -0.52 -10.27 -4.03
CA GLU A 101 0.59 -11.23 -4.08
C GLU A 101 0.33 -12.34 -5.11
N ARG A 102 -0.86 -12.93 -5.08
CA ARG A 102 -1.27 -13.94 -6.06
C ARG A 102 -1.36 -13.41 -7.49
N TYR A 103 -1.60 -12.11 -7.65
CA TYR A 103 -1.63 -11.45 -8.96
C TYR A 103 -0.24 -11.39 -9.61
N GLY A 104 0.82 -11.43 -8.79
CA GLY A 104 2.22 -11.43 -9.23
C GLY A 104 3.08 -10.34 -8.58
N ILE A 105 2.56 -9.57 -7.62
CA ILE A 105 3.36 -8.55 -6.92
C ILE A 105 4.25 -9.25 -5.90
N ALA A 106 5.53 -8.87 -5.87
CA ALA A 106 6.47 -9.39 -4.90
C ALA A 106 6.09 -8.93 -3.48
N ALA A 107 6.16 -9.82 -2.50
CA ALA A 107 5.89 -9.51 -1.08
C ALA A 107 6.79 -8.38 -0.53
N THR A 108 7.95 -8.15 -1.13
CA THR A 108 8.86 -7.03 -0.83
C THR A 108 8.29 -5.66 -1.21
N ASP A 109 7.41 -5.63 -2.19
CA ASP A 109 6.79 -4.43 -2.77
C ASP A 109 5.32 -4.29 -2.34
N ILE A 110 4.82 -5.18 -1.48
CA ILE A 110 3.48 -5.15 -0.89
C ILE A 110 3.55 -4.48 0.48
N PHE A 111 2.67 -3.50 0.71
CA PHE A 111 2.51 -2.85 2.02
C PHE A 111 1.76 -3.76 3.01
N GLN A 112 1.82 -3.49 4.32
CA GLN A 112 0.99 -4.22 5.27
C GLN A 112 -0.20 -3.38 5.74
N THR A 113 -1.25 -4.07 6.15
CA THR A 113 -2.46 -3.46 6.70
C THR A 113 -2.18 -2.45 7.82
N VAL A 114 -1.27 -2.79 8.73
CA VAL A 114 -0.88 -1.92 9.85
C VAL A 114 -0.27 -0.61 9.38
N ASP A 115 0.41 -0.60 8.24
CA ASP A 115 1.07 0.59 7.71
C ASP A 115 0.06 1.62 7.19
N LEU A 116 -0.99 1.12 6.52
CA LEU A 116 -2.09 1.95 6.03
C LEU A 116 -3.02 2.41 7.17
N TRP A 117 -3.24 1.55 8.17
CA TRP A 117 -4.23 1.78 9.22
C TRP A 117 -3.69 2.54 10.45
N GLU A 118 -2.44 2.30 10.89
CA GLU A 118 -1.84 2.94 12.07
C GLU A 118 -1.33 4.37 11.80
N GLY A 119 -1.13 4.76 10.54
CA GLY A 119 -0.63 6.10 10.16
C GLY A 119 -1.46 7.27 10.72
N GLU A 120 -2.72 7.04 11.09
CA GLU A 120 -3.61 8.06 11.68
C GLU A 120 -3.59 8.07 13.23
N ARG A 121 -3.25 6.97 13.90
CA ARG A 121 -3.44 6.86 15.36
C ARG A 121 -2.35 7.52 16.20
N LEU A 122 -1.21 7.88 15.62
CA LEU A 122 -0.04 8.37 16.37
C LEU A 122 0.07 9.91 16.46
N GLY A 123 -0.98 10.65 16.10
CA GLY A 123 -1.06 12.10 16.33
C GLY A 123 -1.50 12.51 17.74
N GLY A 124 -1.83 11.56 18.63
CA GLY A 124 -2.40 11.86 19.94
C GLY A 124 -1.87 10.99 21.07
N ARG A 125 -0.87 11.51 21.80
CA ARG A 125 -0.43 11.12 23.17
C ARG A 125 0.35 9.80 23.34
N GLY A 126 1.58 9.92 23.87
CA GLY A 126 2.23 8.81 24.60
C GLY A 126 3.75 8.92 24.73
N GLU A 127 4.22 9.57 25.80
CA GLU A 127 5.62 9.59 26.25
C GLU A 127 6.24 8.19 26.48
N ARG A 128 7.54 8.08 26.20
CA ARG A 128 8.61 7.38 26.96
C ARG A 128 8.42 5.89 27.33
N GLY A 129 9.22 5.01 26.74
CA GLY A 129 9.40 3.63 27.21
C GLY A 129 10.61 2.92 26.63
N ARG A 130 11.71 2.91 27.40
CA ARG A 130 12.96 2.17 27.20
C ARG A 130 12.74 0.68 27.51
N ARG A 131 13.20 -0.26 26.67
CA ARG A 131 14.16 -1.33 27.02
C ARG A 131 14.29 -2.42 25.95
N ASP A 132 15.53 -2.87 25.90
CA ASP A 132 16.21 -3.96 25.21
C ASP A 132 15.47 -5.31 25.12
N GLY A 133 15.76 -6.08 24.07
CA GLY A 133 15.41 -7.49 23.99
C GLY A 133 15.73 -8.12 22.64
N ALA A 134 16.82 -8.88 22.60
CA ALA A 134 17.43 -9.52 21.44
C ALA A 134 16.57 -10.57 20.71
N GLY A 135 16.84 -10.77 19.42
CA GLY A 135 16.46 -11.98 18.68
C GLY A 135 16.59 -11.85 17.16
N ALA A 136 17.16 -12.90 16.53
CA ALA A 136 17.27 -13.18 15.09
C ALA A 136 18.46 -12.50 14.35
N GLY A 137 19.34 -13.18 13.62
CA GLY A 137 19.20 -14.47 12.95
C GLY A 137 18.59 -14.29 11.56
N ALA A 138 19.44 -14.43 10.53
CA ALA A 138 19.14 -14.45 9.08
C ALA A 138 19.09 -13.12 8.30
N GLU A 139 19.43 -13.27 7.02
CA GLU A 139 19.92 -12.32 6.00
C GLU A 139 18.80 -11.55 5.24
N PRO A 140 19.11 -10.69 4.23
CA PRO A 140 18.51 -9.37 4.08
C PRO A 140 17.20 -9.35 3.29
N ALA A 141 16.20 -8.67 3.86
CA ALA A 141 15.11 -8.07 3.10
C ALA A 141 14.87 -6.68 3.66
N CYS A 142 14.60 -5.74 2.77
CA CYS A 142 14.39 -4.31 3.02
C CYS A 142 13.44 -4.06 4.22
N GLY A 143 14.01 -3.96 5.42
CA GLY A 143 13.30 -3.78 6.68
C GLY A 143 13.20 -2.31 7.05
N LEU A 144 12.55 -1.51 6.21
CA LEU A 144 12.21 -0.12 6.56
C LEU A 144 10.83 -0.11 7.21
N ALA A 145 10.81 -0.49 8.49
CA ALA A 145 9.68 -0.32 9.39
C ALA A 145 9.44 1.18 9.62
N GLY A 146 8.63 1.74 8.74
CA GLY A 146 8.28 3.15 8.59
C GLY A 146 7.65 3.33 7.23
N LYS A 147 6.68 2.46 6.90
CA LYS A 147 6.19 2.21 5.54
C LYS A 147 5.18 3.29 5.17
N ASN A 148 5.74 4.39 4.68
CA ASN A 148 5.05 5.56 4.15
C ASN A 148 4.15 5.23 2.95
N MET A 149 3.19 6.11 2.69
CA MET A 149 2.27 6.09 1.54
C MET A 149 2.94 5.81 0.18
N ALA A 150 4.23 6.14 0.02
CA ALA A 150 5.03 5.77 -1.15
C ALA A 150 5.06 4.25 -1.44
N CYS A 151 5.02 3.39 -0.41
CA CYS A 151 4.95 1.94 -0.60
C CYS A 151 3.60 1.54 -1.21
N VAL A 152 2.50 2.11 -0.69
CA VAL A 152 1.15 1.89 -1.21
C VAL A 152 1.06 2.32 -2.66
N GLN A 153 1.60 3.50 -3.01
CA GLN A 153 1.67 3.96 -4.39
C GLN A 153 2.48 2.99 -5.27
N ARG A 154 3.64 2.52 -4.83
CA ARG A 154 4.44 1.54 -5.58
C ARG A 154 3.69 0.23 -5.79
N THR A 155 3.05 -0.31 -4.77
CA THR A 155 2.26 -1.54 -4.89
C THR A 155 1.16 -1.38 -5.94
N LEU A 156 0.45 -0.24 -5.92
CA LEU A 156 -0.60 0.06 -6.89
C LEU A 156 -0.05 0.28 -8.30
N MET A 157 1.09 0.96 -8.45
CA MET A 157 1.77 1.12 -9.73
C MET A 157 2.16 -0.23 -10.32
N ASN A 158 2.81 -1.10 -9.53
CA ASN A 158 3.16 -2.44 -9.96
C ASN A 158 1.92 -3.26 -10.33
N LEU A 159 0.81 -3.11 -9.59
CA LEU A 159 -0.46 -3.74 -9.91
C LEU A 159 -0.99 -3.28 -11.27
N GLY A 160 -0.98 -1.96 -11.51
CA GLY A 160 -1.40 -1.34 -12.77
C GLY A 160 -0.55 -1.78 -13.94
N SER A 161 0.79 -1.69 -13.84
CA SER A 161 1.71 -2.14 -14.89
C SER A 161 1.55 -3.64 -15.19
N LEU A 162 1.35 -4.49 -14.17
CA LEU A 162 1.07 -5.92 -14.37
C LEU A 162 -0.28 -6.15 -15.07
N ALA A 163 -1.30 -5.39 -14.72
CA ALA A 163 -2.61 -5.47 -15.35
C ALA A 163 -2.58 -5.04 -16.83
N VAL A 164 -1.85 -3.95 -17.14
CA VAL A 164 -1.60 -3.50 -18.51
C VAL A 164 -0.82 -4.55 -19.30
N ALA A 165 0.25 -5.09 -18.72
CA ALA A 165 1.11 -6.09 -19.36
C ALA A 165 0.38 -7.41 -19.65
N LYS A 166 -0.55 -7.80 -18.78
CA LYS A 166 -1.40 -8.99 -18.97
C LYS A 166 -2.35 -8.86 -20.16
N ASN A 167 -2.80 -7.64 -20.49
CA ASN A 167 -3.66 -7.34 -21.64
C ASN A 167 -4.90 -8.26 -21.76
N ASP A 168 -5.47 -8.71 -20.64
CA ASP A 168 -6.64 -9.59 -20.57
C ASP A 168 -7.97 -8.89 -20.95
N GLY A 169 -7.93 -7.61 -21.31
CA GLY A 169 -9.12 -6.77 -21.55
C GLY A 169 -9.91 -6.39 -20.29
N LEU A 170 -9.39 -6.74 -19.10
CA LEU A 170 -9.97 -6.40 -17.80
C LEU A 170 -9.46 -5.06 -17.24
N PHE A 171 -8.31 -4.59 -17.72
CA PHE A 171 -7.78 -3.28 -17.37
C PHE A 171 -8.65 -2.18 -17.99
N VAL A 172 -9.05 -1.21 -17.19
CA VAL A 172 -9.87 -0.06 -17.57
C VAL A 172 -9.09 1.21 -17.29
N GLY A 173 -8.84 2.00 -18.33
CA GLY A 173 -8.07 3.23 -18.26
C GLY A 173 -7.09 3.38 -19.41
N ASP A 174 -6.24 4.40 -19.33
CA ASP A 174 -5.15 4.58 -20.28
C ASP A 174 -3.93 3.76 -19.83
N PRO A 175 -3.39 2.85 -20.66
CA PRO A 175 -2.19 2.10 -20.32
C PRO A 175 -0.94 2.97 -20.21
N ASN A 176 -0.96 4.20 -20.74
CA ASN A 176 0.13 5.17 -20.62
C ASN A 176 0.32 5.73 -19.20
N TRP A 177 -0.57 5.39 -18.27
CA TRP A 177 -0.45 5.76 -16.86
C TRP A 177 0.61 4.93 -16.11
N PHE A 178 1.01 3.77 -16.64
CA PHE A 178 1.81 2.75 -15.95
C PHE A 178 3.00 2.22 -16.75
#